data_AF-A0A2A4ITQ2-F1
#
_entry.id   AF-A0A2A4ITQ2-F1
#
_cell.length_a   1.000
_cell.length_b   1.000
_cell.length_c   1.000
_cell.angle_alpha   90.00
_cell.angle_beta   90.00
_cell.angle_gamma   90.00
#
_symmetry.space_group_name_H-M   'P 1'
#
loop_
_entity.id
_entity.type
_entity.pdbx_description
1 polymer ?
#
loop_
_entity_poly.entity_id
_entity_poly.type
_entity_poly.pdbx_seq_one_letter_code
_entity_poly.pdbx_strand_id
1 'polypeptide(L)'
;MADDEAKKAKQAEIDRKRAEVRKRMEEASKAKKAKKGFMTPERKKKLRLLLRKKAAEELKKEQERKAAERRRIIEERCGRPKNIEDANEAMLKRIIQEYYDRMYVCEGQKWDLEHEVRKRDYEISDLNSQVNDLRGKFVKPTLKKVSKYENKFA
;
A
#
# COMPACT_ATOMS: atom_id res chain seq x y z
N MET A 1 -22.59 26.78 -62.61
CA MET A 1 -23.73 25.91 -62.22
C MET A 1 -23.40 24.42 -62.32
N ALA A 2 -22.84 23.92 -63.42
CA ALA A 2 -22.51 22.48 -63.56
C ALA A 2 -21.32 22.00 -62.68
N ASP A 3 -20.30 22.85 -62.46
CA ASP A 3 -19.11 22.48 -61.68
C ASP A 3 -19.35 22.38 -60.17
N ASP A 4 -20.30 23.13 -59.62
CA ASP A 4 -20.62 23.09 -58.19
C ASP A 4 -21.43 21.83 -57.82
N GLU A 5 -22.26 21.36 -58.74
CA GLU A 5 -23.04 20.15 -58.55
C GLU A 5 -22.15 18.89 -58.60
N ALA A 6 -21.16 18.87 -59.49
CA ALA A 6 -20.15 17.81 -59.56
C ALA A 6 -19.26 17.75 -58.31
N LYS A 7 -18.89 18.91 -57.72
CA LYS A 7 -18.14 18.97 -56.46
C LYS A 7 -18.98 18.49 -55.27
N LYS A 8 -20.27 18.86 -55.22
CA LYS A 8 -21.21 18.44 -54.18
C LYS A 8 -21.46 16.93 -54.23
N ALA A 9 -21.57 16.35 -55.43
CA ALA A 9 -21.70 14.91 -55.62
C ALA A 9 -20.45 14.15 -55.14
N LYS A 10 -19.24 14.63 -55.48
CA LYS A 10 -17.98 14.04 -54.99
C LYS A 10 -17.85 14.12 -53.47
N GLN A 11 -18.22 15.25 -52.87
CA GLN A 11 -18.18 15.41 -51.41
C GLN A 11 -19.17 14.47 -50.71
N ALA A 12 -20.38 14.32 -51.24
CA ALA A 12 -21.38 13.38 -50.73
C ALA A 12 -20.93 11.92 -50.82
N GLU A 13 -20.21 11.55 -51.89
CA GLU A 13 -19.65 10.21 -52.04
C GLU A 13 -18.52 9.94 -51.03
N ILE A 14 -17.65 10.93 -50.79
CA ILE A 14 -16.59 10.85 -49.78
C ILE A 14 -17.19 10.71 -48.37
N ASP A 15 -18.23 11.49 -48.05
CA ASP A 15 -18.87 11.44 -46.74
C ASP A 15 -19.65 10.14 -46.53
N ARG A 16 -20.26 9.57 -47.58
CA ARG A 16 -20.86 8.24 -47.55
C ARG A 16 -19.82 7.14 -47.28
N LYS A 17 -18.68 7.18 -47.97
CA LYS A 17 -17.55 6.24 -47.75
C LYS A 17 -16.99 6.38 -46.33
N ARG A 18 -16.86 7.59 -45.80
CA ARG A 18 -16.42 7.85 -44.41
C ARG A 18 -17.42 7.33 -43.38
N ALA A 19 -18.72 7.53 -43.61
CA ALA A 19 -19.77 7.03 -42.73
C ALA A 19 -19.80 5.49 -42.70
N GLU A 20 -19.61 4.84 -43.85
CA GLU A 20 -19.55 3.39 -43.96
C GLU A 20 -18.33 2.80 -43.23
N VAL A 21 -17.15 3.39 -43.40
CA VAL A 21 -15.94 2.99 -42.65
C VAL A 21 -16.13 3.18 -41.14
N ARG A 22 -16.76 4.29 -40.73
CA ARG A 22 -17.06 4.55 -39.31
C ARG A 22 -18.02 3.51 -38.74
N LYS A 23 -19.07 3.16 -39.48
CA LYS A 23 -20.05 2.13 -39.09
C LYS A 23 -19.39 0.75 -38.98
N ARG A 24 -18.55 0.37 -39.94
CA ARG A 24 -17.79 -0.89 -39.92
C ARG A 24 -16.82 -0.97 -38.74
N MET A 25 -16.15 0.14 -38.41
CA MET A 25 -15.27 0.22 -37.23
C MET A 25 -16.05 0.14 -35.92
N GLU A 26 -17.25 0.72 -35.85
CA GLU A 26 -18.12 0.66 -34.67
C GLU A 26 -18.70 -0.75 -34.44
N GLU A 27 -19.11 -1.43 -35.51
CA GLU A 27 -19.61 -2.81 -35.47
C GLU A 27 -18.50 -3.81 -35.07
N ALA A 28 -17.29 -3.67 -35.63
CA ALA A 28 -16.13 -4.46 -35.22
C ALA A 28 -15.74 -4.22 -33.74
N SER A 29 -15.96 -2.98 -33.24
CA SER A 29 -15.73 -2.63 -31.84
C SER A 29 -16.80 -3.18 -30.90
N LYS A 30 -18.06 -3.27 -31.34
CA LYS A 30 -19.17 -3.89 -30.58
C LYS A 30 -19.00 -5.40 -30.48
N ALA A 31 -18.59 -6.08 -31.55
CA ALA A 31 -18.32 -7.52 -31.54
C ALA A 31 -17.18 -7.92 -30.58
N LYS A 32 -16.13 -7.09 -30.45
CA LYS A 32 -15.06 -7.30 -29.45
C LYS A 32 -15.50 -7.03 -28.01
N LYS A 33 -16.54 -6.22 -27.79
CA LYS A 33 -17.09 -5.93 -26.45
C LYS A 33 -18.02 -7.03 -25.91
N ALA A 34 -18.51 -7.93 -26.76
CA ALA A 34 -19.42 -9.00 -26.35
C ALA A 34 -18.74 -10.13 -25.55
N LYS A 35 -17.41 -10.31 -25.68
CA LYS A 35 -16.62 -11.26 -24.85
C LYS A 35 -16.21 -10.64 -23.50
N LYS A 36 -17.16 -9.98 -22.82
CA LYS A 36 -16.95 -9.26 -21.54
C LYS A 36 -16.91 -10.29 -20.40
N GLY A 37 -15.74 -10.87 -20.14
CA GLY A 37 -15.54 -11.81 -19.04
C GLY A 37 -16.03 -11.25 -17.70
N PHE A 38 -16.99 -11.93 -17.06
CA PHE A 38 -17.52 -11.91 -15.68
C PHE A 38 -17.74 -10.57 -14.93
N MET A 39 -17.13 -9.45 -15.31
CA MET A 39 -17.09 -8.21 -14.54
C MET A 39 -16.92 -7.00 -15.46
N THR A 40 -17.75 -5.97 -15.28
CA THR A 40 -17.52 -4.69 -15.97
C THR A 40 -16.25 -4.01 -15.44
N PRO A 41 -15.49 -3.27 -16.27
CA PRO A 41 -14.30 -2.55 -15.82
C PRO A 41 -14.54 -1.62 -14.62
N GLU A 42 -15.71 -0.97 -14.58
CA GLU A 42 -16.16 -0.12 -13.46
C GLU A 42 -16.35 -0.93 -12.17
N ARG A 43 -17.01 -2.10 -12.24
CA ARG A 43 -17.18 -2.99 -11.09
C ARG A 43 -15.83 -3.51 -10.58
N LYS A 44 -14.89 -3.84 -11.49
CA LYS A 44 -13.52 -4.25 -11.13
C LYS A 44 -12.71 -3.11 -10.49
N LYS A 45 -12.94 -1.85 -10.90
CA LYS A 45 -12.32 -0.67 -10.26
C LYS A 45 -12.89 -0.45 -8.85
N LYS A 46 -14.22 -0.49 -8.70
CA LYS A 46 -14.90 -0.36 -7.41
C LYS A 46 -14.49 -1.46 -6.43
N LEU A 47 -14.41 -2.71 -6.88
CA LEU A 47 -13.96 -3.84 -6.05
C LEU A 47 -12.52 -3.68 -5.56
N ARG A 48 -11.59 -3.26 -6.43
CA ARG A 48 -10.19 -2.99 -6.02
C ARG A 48 -10.09 -1.88 -4.99
N LEU A 49 -10.93 -0.85 -5.10
CA LEU A 49 -10.99 0.22 -4.09
C LEU A 49 -11.47 -0.32 -2.75
N LEU A 50 -12.57 -1.10 -2.74
CA LEU A 50 -13.13 -1.70 -1.53
C LEU A 50 -12.13 -2.66 -0.85
N LEU A 51 -11.41 -3.47 -1.63
CA LEU A 51 -10.39 -4.38 -1.10
C LEU A 51 -9.24 -3.63 -0.44
N ARG A 52 -8.75 -2.53 -1.04
CA ARG A 52 -7.71 -1.70 -0.41
C ARG A 52 -8.21 -0.98 0.83
N LYS A 53 -9.46 -0.48 0.82
CA LYS A 53 -10.08 0.14 1.99
C LYS A 53 -10.19 -0.86 3.14
N LYS A 54 -10.66 -2.08 2.86
CA LYS A 54 -10.72 -3.16 3.85
C LYS A 54 -9.32 -3.54 4.35
N ALA A 55 -8.34 -3.67 3.46
CA ALA A 55 -6.95 -3.97 3.86
C ALA A 55 -6.36 -2.88 4.77
N ALA A 56 -6.62 -1.60 4.48
CA ALA A 56 -6.18 -0.50 5.33
C ALA A 56 -6.87 -0.50 6.70
N GLU A 57 -8.17 -0.80 6.73
CA GLU A 57 -8.94 -0.93 7.97
C GLU A 57 -8.44 -2.09 8.84
N GLU A 58 -8.25 -3.27 8.25
CA GLU A 58 -7.70 -4.45 8.96
C GLU A 58 -6.27 -4.18 9.45
N LEU A 59 -5.43 -3.49 8.67
CA LEU A 59 -4.10 -3.10 9.10
C LEU A 59 -4.14 -2.19 10.33
N LYS A 60 -5.04 -1.20 10.34
CA LYS A 60 -5.23 -0.30 11.50
C LYS A 60 -5.71 -1.09 12.74
N LYS A 61 -6.69 -1.97 12.56
CA LYS A 61 -7.21 -2.84 13.63
C LYS A 61 -6.12 -3.75 14.20
N GLU A 62 -5.25 -4.30 13.35
CA GLU A 62 -4.12 -5.11 13.79
C GLU A 62 -3.10 -4.28 14.58
N GLN A 63 -2.80 -3.05 14.14
CA GLN A 63 -1.93 -2.13 14.86
C GLN A 63 -2.48 -1.80 16.25
N GLU A 64 -3.78 -1.51 16.36
CA GLU A 64 -4.45 -1.25 17.64
C GLU A 64 -4.38 -2.48 18.55
N ARG A 65 -4.63 -3.69 18.01
CA ARG A 65 -4.48 -4.94 18.76
C ARG A 65 -3.06 -5.16 19.26
N LYS A 66 -2.05 -4.96 18.40
CA LYS A 66 -0.63 -5.06 18.78
C LYS A 66 -0.24 -4.04 19.85
N ALA A 67 -0.76 -2.81 19.76
CA ALA A 67 -0.52 -1.77 20.76
C ALA A 67 -1.17 -2.10 22.11
N ALA A 68 -2.40 -2.63 22.10
CA ALA A 68 -3.08 -3.10 23.30
C ALA A 68 -2.33 -4.27 23.96
N GLU A 69 -1.92 -5.26 23.17
CA GLU A 69 -1.15 -6.40 23.68
C GLU A 69 0.23 -5.95 24.23
N ARG A 70 0.90 -5.01 23.56
CA ARG A 70 2.13 -4.40 24.07
C ARG A 70 1.92 -3.75 25.43
N ARG A 71 0.81 -3.03 25.64
CA ARG A 71 0.50 -2.43 26.94
C ARG A 71 0.27 -3.50 28.01
N ARG A 72 -0.52 -4.54 27.69
CA ARG A 72 -0.77 -5.67 28.59
C ARG A 72 0.53 -6.37 29.01
N ILE A 73 1.42 -6.67 28.07
CA ILE A 73 2.70 -7.31 28.35
C ILE A 73 3.60 -6.42 29.22
N ILE A 74 3.61 -5.11 28.99
CA ILE A 74 4.37 -4.17 29.83
C ILE A 74 3.83 -4.18 31.26
N GLU A 75 2.51 -4.13 31.43
CA GLU A 75 1.88 -4.19 32.75
C GLU A 75 2.20 -5.49 33.49
N GLU A 76 2.09 -6.63 32.80
CA GLU A 76 2.42 -7.95 33.34
C GLU A 76 3.90 -8.06 33.73
N ARG A 77 4.81 -7.58 32.87
CA ARG A 77 6.25 -7.64 33.13
C ARG A 77 6.65 -6.68 34.23
N CYS A 78 6.30 -5.40 34.16
CA CYS A 78 6.75 -4.39 35.12
C CYS A 78 6.09 -4.55 36.49
N GLY A 79 4.83 -5.02 36.53
CA GLY A 79 4.09 -5.22 37.77
C GLY A 79 3.81 -3.90 38.50
N ARG A 80 3.58 -4.01 39.82
CA ARG A 80 3.34 -2.84 40.67
C ARG A 80 4.66 -2.25 41.19
N PRO A 81 4.75 -0.92 41.34
CA PRO A 81 5.90 -0.29 42.01
C PRO A 81 6.11 -0.86 43.41
N LYS A 82 7.38 -1.03 43.82
CA LYS A 82 7.71 -1.42 45.20
C LYS A 82 7.35 -0.28 46.16
N ASN A 83 6.88 -0.61 47.35
CA ASN A 83 6.58 0.39 48.38
C ASN A 83 7.90 0.97 48.93
N ILE A 84 8.07 2.28 48.78
CA ILE A 84 9.24 3.05 49.24
C ILE A 84 8.92 3.92 50.45
N GLU A 85 7.65 4.21 50.72
CA GLU A 85 7.23 5.16 51.77
C GLU A 85 7.30 4.52 53.16
N ASP A 86 6.93 3.24 53.26
CA ASP A 86 6.96 2.49 54.52
C ASP A 86 8.26 1.67 54.71
N ALA A 87 9.25 1.84 53.83
CA ALA A 87 10.45 1.03 53.80
C ALA A 87 11.54 1.58 54.73
N ASN A 88 12.11 0.72 55.58
CA ASN A 88 13.29 1.05 56.37
C ASN A 88 14.58 1.06 55.50
N GLU A 89 15.69 1.58 56.02
CA GLU A 89 16.94 1.75 55.27
C GLU A 89 17.47 0.42 54.67
N ALA A 90 17.41 -0.68 55.43
CA ALA A 90 17.85 -1.99 54.95
C ALA A 90 16.97 -2.50 53.79
N MET A 91 15.65 -2.30 53.89
CA MET A 91 14.70 -2.64 52.85
C MET A 91 14.91 -1.79 51.58
N LEU A 92 15.19 -0.48 51.74
CA LEU A 92 15.50 0.41 50.62
C LEU A 92 16.76 -0.04 49.87
N LYS A 93 17.84 -0.37 50.58
CA LYS A 93 19.08 -0.90 49.97
C LYS A 93 18.79 -2.18 49.16
N ARG A 94 17.98 -3.09 49.70
CA ARG A 94 17.59 -4.32 49.01
C ARG A 94 16.76 -4.03 47.75
N ILE A 95 15.79 -3.12 47.83
CA ILE A 95 14.95 -2.72 46.69
C ILE A 95 15.81 -2.14 45.56
N ILE A 96 16.77 -1.27 45.89
CA ILE A 96 17.68 -0.68 44.91
C ILE A 96 18.51 -1.77 44.22
N GLN A 97 19.05 -2.71 44.98
CA GLN A 97 19.83 -3.81 44.41
C GLN A 97 18.97 -4.71 43.49
N GLU A 98 17.76 -5.08 43.92
CA GLU A 98 16.82 -5.86 43.11
C GLU A 98 16.50 -5.17 41.77
N TYR A 99 16.29 -3.85 41.78
CA TYR A 99 16.06 -3.08 40.56
C TYR A 99 17.30 -3.01 39.66
N TYR A 100 18.48 -2.83 40.24
CA TYR A 100 19.74 -2.79 39.49
C TYR A 100 20.02 -4.12 38.78
N ASP A 101 19.91 -5.24 39.50
CA ASP A 101 20.14 -6.58 38.93
C ASP A 101 19.15 -6.86 37.80
N ARG A 102 17.89 -6.49 38.00
CA ARG A 102 16.85 -6.62 36.96
C ARG A 102 17.15 -5.76 35.74
N MET A 103 17.56 -4.51 35.93
CA MET A 103 17.94 -3.60 34.84
C MET A 103 19.11 -4.17 34.04
N TYR A 104 20.14 -4.68 34.71
CA TYR A 104 21.30 -5.28 34.07
C TYR A 104 20.91 -6.45 33.15
N VAL A 105 20.08 -7.37 33.65
CA VAL A 105 19.57 -8.50 32.84
C VAL A 105 18.73 -8.01 31.67
N CYS A 106 17.83 -7.05 31.89
CA CYS A 106 16.99 -6.50 30.82
C CYS A 106 17.82 -5.80 29.72
N GLU A 107 18.89 -5.10 30.07
CA GLU A 107 19.76 -4.45 29.09
C GLU A 107 20.53 -5.49 28.26
N GLY A 108 21.01 -6.57 28.88
CA GLY A 108 21.61 -7.70 28.14
C GLY A 108 20.65 -8.32 27.14
N GLN A 109 19.43 -8.66 27.58
CA GLN A 109 18.40 -9.21 26.70
C GLN A 109 18.01 -8.25 25.57
N LYS A 110 17.97 -6.94 25.85
CA LYS A 110 17.72 -5.92 24.85
C LYS A 110 18.84 -5.88 23.81
N TRP A 111 20.10 -5.93 24.23
CA TRP A 111 21.24 -5.97 23.32
C TRP A 111 21.12 -7.15 22.35
N ASP A 112 20.85 -8.35 22.86
CA ASP A 112 20.76 -9.58 22.05
C ASP A 112 19.68 -9.44 20.98
N LEU A 113 18.50 -8.97 21.38
CA LEU A 113 17.39 -8.71 20.46
C LEU A 113 17.73 -7.64 19.41
N GLU A 114 18.34 -6.53 19.82
CA GLU A 114 18.75 -5.46 18.89
C GLU A 114 19.81 -5.94 17.89
N HIS A 115 20.73 -6.79 18.32
CA HIS A 115 21.73 -7.38 17.45
C HIS A 115 21.10 -8.30 16.41
N GLU A 116 20.17 -9.17 16.82
CA GLU A 116 19.42 -10.04 15.91
C GLU A 116 18.60 -9.24 14.90
N VAL A 117 17.88 -8.19 15.35
CA VAL A 117 17.13 -7.30 14.47
C VAL A 117 18.05 -6.63 13.45
N ARG A 118 19.19 -6.09 13.89
CA ARG A 118 20.18 -5.46 13.00
C ARG A 118 20.70 -6.43 11.95
N LYS A 119 21.00 -7.68 12.33
CA LYS A 119 21.41 -8.73 11.40
C LYS A 119 20.32 -8.99 10.35
N ARG A 120 19.06 -9.10 10.78
CA ARG A 120 17.91 -9.32 9.89
C ARG A 120 17.68 -8.14 8.96
N ASP A 121 17.87 -6.90 9.42
CA ASP A 121 17.78 -5.71 8.57
C ASP A 121 18.84 -5.71 7.46
N TYR A 122 20.07 -6.13 7.78
CA TYR A 122 21.11 -6.32 6.76
C TYR A 122 20.74 -7.39 5.74
N GLU A 123 20.25 -8.55 6.18
CA GLU A 123 19.78 -9.63 5.30
C GLU A 123 18.64 -9.16 4.39
N ILE A 124 17.66 -8.40 4.93
CA ILE A 124 16.54 -7.84 4.16
C ILE A 124 17.05 -6.82 3.13
N SER A 125 18.00 -5.96 3.51
CA SER A 125 18.59 -4.97 2.60
C SER A 125 19.30 -5.64 1.43
N ASP A 126 20.11 -6.66 1.71
CA ASP A 126 20.82 -7.43 0.69
C ASP A 126 19.84 -8.13 -0.27
N LEU A 127 18.85 -8.85 0.27
CA LEU A 127 17.81 -9.51 -0.53
C LEU A 127 17.01 -8.51 -1.38
N ASN A 128 16.67 -7.34 -0.83
CA ASN A 128 16.00 -6.29 -1.59
C ASN A 128 16.87 -5.78 -2.74
N SER A 129 18.18 -5.63 -2.53
CA SER A 129 19.12 -5.25 -3.59
C SER A 129 19.15 -6.30 -4.69
N GLN A 130 19.29 -7.59 -4.34
CA GLN A 130 19.30 -8.70 -5.30
C GLN A 130 17.99 -8.76 -6.12
N VAL A 131 16.84 -8.60 -5.46
CA VAL A 131 15.52 -8.57 -6.15
C VAL A 131 15.42 -7.38 -7.11
N ASN A 132 15.96 -6.23 -6.74
CA ASN A 132 15.96 -5.05 -7.61
C ASN A 132 16.86 -5.23 -8.83
N ASP A 133 18.05 -5.81 -8.66
CA ASP A 133 18.96 -6.11 -9.76
C ASP A 133 18.37 -7.13 -10.75
N LEU A 134 17.69 -8.17 -10.24
CA LEU A 134 16.97 -9.16 -11.07
C LEU A 134 15.81 -8.54 -11.86
N ARG A 135 15.11 -7.55 -11.29
CA ARG A 135 13.99 -6.85 -11.96
C ARG A 135 14.45 -5.77 -12.93
N GLY A 136 15.75 -5.48 -12.96
CA GLY A 136 16.38 -4.45 -13.76
C GLY A 136 16.36 -3.08 -13.06
N LYS A 137 17.55 -2.46 -12.93
CA LYS A 137 17.75 -1.14 -12.29
C LYS A 137 16.89 0.00 -12.86
N PHE A 138 16.36 -0.18 -14.06
CA PHE A 138 15.58 0.83 -14.79
C PHE A 138 14.20 0.29 -15.21
N VAL A 139 13.37 -0.11 -14.24
CA VAL A 139 11.94 -0.37 -14.50
C VAL A 139 11.30 0.97 -14.89
N LYS A 140 11.14 1.22 -16.19
CA LYS A 140 10.51 2.44 -16.71
C LYS A 140 9.11 2.59 -16.08
N PRO A 141 8.89 3.61 -15.23
CA PRO A 141 7.59 3.81 -14.60
C PRO A 141 6.53 4.02 -15.68
N THR A 142 5.35 3.43 -15.50
CA THR A 142 4.23 3.73 -16.40
C THR A 142 3.78 5.17 -16.15
N LEU A 143 4.02 6.04 -17.12
CA LEU A 143 3.61 7.44 -17.05
C LEU A 143 2.08 7.51 -16.92
N LYS A 144 1.59 8.08 -15.82
CA LYS A 144 0.17 8.37 -15.66
C LYS A 144 -0.18 9.59 -16.51
N LYS A 145 -1.22 9.47 -17.34
CA LYS A 145 -1.83 10.63 -18.00
C LYS A 145 -2.48 11.49 -16.92
N VAL A 146 -1.81 12.56 -16.52
CA VAL A 146 -2.34 13.53 -15.58
C VAL A 146 -3.19 14.52 -16.37
N SER A 147 -4.50 14.56 -16.11
CA SER A 147 -5.35 15.64 -16.64
C SER A 147 -4.98 16.94 -15.94
N LYS A 148 -4.82 18.03 -16.70
CA LYS A 148 -4.46 19.36 -16.17
C LYS A 148 -5.47 19.93 -15.15
N TYR A 149 -6.66 19.33 -15.05
CA TYR A 149 -7.81 19.87 -14.33
C TYR A 149 -8.39 18.96 -13.23
N GLU A 150 -7.87 17.75 -13.01
CA GLU A 150 -8.51 16.81 -12.06
C GLU A 150 -8.10 17.00 -10.59
N ASN A 151 -7.03 17.75 -10.27
CA ASN A 151 -6.58 17.97 -8.88
C ASN A 151 -6.51 19.47 -8.51
N LYS A 152 -7.60 20.20 -8.66
CA LYS A 152 -7.74 21.55 -8.05
C LYS A 152 -8.81 21.64 -6.95
N PHE A 153 -9.54 20.55 -6.68
CA PHE A 153 -10.42 20.45 -5.53
C PHE A 153 -10.44 19.00 -5.06
N ALA A 154 -9.85 18.73 -3.89
CA ALA A 154 -9.68 17.44 -3.19
C ALA A 154 -8.41 16.64 -3.49
#